data_AF-E3KB08-F1
#
_entry.id   AF-E3KB08-F1
#
_cell.length_a   1.000
_cell.length_b   1.000
_cell.length_c   1.000
_cell.angle_alpha   90.00
_cell.angle_beta   90.00
_cell.angle_gamma   90.00
#
_symmetry.space_group_name_H-M   'P 1'
#
loop_
_entity.id
_entity.type
_entity.pdbx_description
1 polymer ?
#
loop_
_entity_poly.entity_id
_entity_poly.type
_entity_poly.pdbx_seq_one_letter_code
_entity_poly.pdbx_strand_id
1 'polypeptide(L)'
;MPARTVQNPSALIGNVPVLDGNSVTFPAWRTRLEDLLAIQGVHDIVTGKLSRPETDYKDAKPVAQGSQRVYFAEESGTDWDSLSEVARATMKMTLSVDLAIRYKDLKPASLLFKTICDAYEKNTRARRMMLEDSFWCARHDPNQPIAKWIAKIRNAASDLKSVKLTPADQQICDRLLRGLDDTWKPIRDHLVYSPNEISLDDAIGALEAHEVSMQVTFDHSGENYAAAAVTKPKKRLGCWNCGQTGHHSSACPNPSLKNKSNATAKSAVARAGATSAAPLGNCGPSDDEDDDSFDKEIDVVWG
;
A
#
# COMPACT_ATOMS: atom_id res chain seq x y z
N MET A 1 -44.56 -15.94 1.77
CA MET A 1 -43.10 -16.12 1.57
C MET A 1 -42.65 -17.44 2.19
N PRO A 2 -41.50 -18.03 1.82
CA PRO A 2 -40.95 -19.14 2.61
C PRO A 2 -40.65 -18.65 4.03
N ALA A 3 -40.85 -19.50 5.04
CA ALA A 3 -40.58 -19.14 6.43
C ALA A 3 -39.09 -18.79 6.62
N ARG A 4 -38.82 -17.61 7.20
CA ARG A 4 -37.46 -17.11 7.47
C ARG A 4 -37.19 -17.06 8.96
N THR A 5 -35.98 -17.47 9.34
CA THR A 5 -35.47 -17.27 10.70
C THR A 5 -34.52 -16.08 10.67
N VAL A 6 -34.92 -14.96 11.26
CA VAL A 6 -34.05 -13.79 11.44
C VAL A 6 -33.03 -14.08 12.53
N GLN A 7 -31.74 -13.95 12.22
CA GLN A 7 -30.71 -13.96 13.25
C GLN A 7 -30.60 -12.58 13.89
N ASN A 8 -30.44 -12.51 15.21
CA ASN A 8 -30.23 -11.24 15.92
C ASN A 8 -28.81 -10.72 15.65
N PRO A 9 -28.62 -9.62 14.89
CA PRO A 9 -27.30 -9.17 14.49
C PRO A 9 -26.64 -8.26 15.54
N SER A 10 -27.28 -8.01 16.69
CA SER A 10 -26.86 -6.96 17.64
C SER A 10 -25.39 -7.03 18.06
N ALA A 11 -24.84 -8.24 18.24
CA ALA A 11 -23.42 -8.45 18.59
C ALA A 11 -22.44 -8.12 17.43
N LEU A 12 -22.92 -8.11 16.19
CA LEU A 12 -22.14 -7.84 14.98
C LEU A 12 -22.23 -6.38 14.50
N ILE A 13 -23.20 -5.60 14.99
CA ILE A 13 -23.38 -4.18 14.60
C ILE A 13 -22.10 -3.38 14.86
N GLY A 14 -21.43 -3.62 15.99
CA GLY A 14 -20.16 -2.96 16.34
C GLY A 14 -18.97 -3.28 15.41
N ASN A 15 -19.08 -4.29 14.54
CA ASN A 15 -18.06 -4.62 13.55
C ASN A 15 -18.22 -3.83 12.24
N VAL A 16 -19.34 -3.11 12.06
CA VAL A 16 -19.58 -2.23 10.91
C VAL A 16 -19.01 -0.84 11.27
N PRO A 17 -18.08 -0.27 10.47
CA PRO A 17 -17.62 1.10 10.66
C PRO A 17 -18.80 2.07 10.63
N VAL A 18 -18.84 3.08 11.50
CA VAL A 18 -19.94 4.06 11.50
C VAL A 18 -19.84 4.94 10.25
N LEU A 19 -20.94 5.04 9.48
CA LEU A 19 -21.03 6.02 8.40
C LEU A 19 -21.27 7.40 9.01
N ASP A 20 -20.25 8.24 8.98
CA ASP A 20 -20.15 9.53 9.67
C ASP A 20 -20.53 10.74 8.80
N GLY A 21 -20.60 10.55 7.48
CA GLY A 21 -20.71 11.66 6.52
C GLY A 21 -19.57 11.64 5.50
N ASN A 22 -18.45 11.00 5.83
CA ASN A 22 -17.27 10.93 4.99
C ASN A 22 -17.46 9.93 3.83
N SER A 23 -17.04 10.28 2.62
CA SER A 23 -17.06 9.35 1.49
C SER A 23 -15.98 8.27 1.58
N VAL A 24 -14.94 8.46 2.41
CA VAL A 24 -13.85 7.48 2.61
C VAL A 24 -14.27 6.29 3.47
N THR A 25 -15.19 6.49 4.42
CA THR A 25 -15.73 5.41 5.27
C THR A 25 -16.80 4.58 4.54
N PHE A 26 -17.46 5.16 3.53
CA PHE A 26 -18.58 4.55 2.82
C PHE A 26 -18.30 3.17 2.19
N PRO A 27 -17.18 2.90 1.47
CA PRO A 27 -16.93 1.57 0.90
C PRO A 27 -16.82 0.49 1.97
N ALA A 28 -16.08 0.76 3.05
CA ALA A 28 -15.90 -0.17 4.16
C ALA A 28 -17.20 -0.40 4.95
N TRP A 29 -17.98 0.67 5.20
CA TRP A 29 -19.32 0.58 5.78
C TRP A 29 -20.23 -0.29 4.90
N ARG A 30 -20.27 -0.04 3.59
CA ARG A 30 -21.15 -0.73 2.65
C ARG A 30 -20.90 -2.23 2.65
N THR A 31 -19.66 -2.67 2.46
CA THR A 31 -19.31 -4.10 2.45
C THR A 31 -19.67 -4.77 3.77
N ARG A 32 -19.33 -4.15 4.91
CA ARG A 32 -19.63 -4.74 6.23
C ARG A 32 -21.12 -4.75 6.57
N LEU A 33 -21.88 -3.79 6.08
CA LEU A 33 -23.33 -3.78 6.21
C LEU A 33 -23.98 -4.86 5.32
N GLU A 34 -23.53 -5.03 4.07
CA GLU A 34 -24.02 -6.09 3.18
C GLU A 34 -23.76 -7.49 3.78
N ASP A 35 -22.55 -7.74 4.33
CA ASP A 35 -22.21 -8.95 5.10
C ASP A 35 -23.20 -9.18 6.26
N LEU A 36 -23.43 -8.16 7.08
CA LEU A 36 -24.28 -8.25 8.28
C LEU A 36 -25.75 -8.50 7.92
N LEU A 37 -26.28 -7.82 6.90
CA LEU A 37 -27.65 -8.02 6.40
C LEU A 37 -27.84 -9.40 5.77
N ALA A 38 -26.76 -10.01 5.23
CA ALA A 38 -26.78 -11.38 4.73
C ALA A 38 -26.88 -12.39 5.88
N ILE A 39 -26.09 -12.22 6.95
CA ILE A 39 -26.18 -13.02 8.18
C ILE A 39 -27.57 -12.90 8.83
N GLN A 40 -28.13 -11.69 8.86
CA GLN A 40 -29.48 -11.42 9.38
C GLN A 40 -30.60 -12.05 8.52
N GLY A 41 -30.33 -12.40 7.25
CA GLY A 41 -31.32 -13.00 6.34
C GLY A 41 -32.27 -12.01 5.64
N VAL A 42 -31.90 -10.73 5.60
CA VAL A 42 -32.72 -9.63 5.05
C VAL A 42 -32.08 -8.89 3.86
N HIS A 43 -30.87 -9.28 3.46
CA HIS A 43 -30.11 -8.64 2.37
C HIS A 43 -30.87 -8.54 1.03
N ASP A 44 -31.70 -9.53 0.68
CA ASP A 44 -32.50 -9.52 -0.55
C ASP A 44 -33.71 -8.57 -0.48
N ILE A 45 -34.26 -8.33 0.72
CA ILE A 45 -35.26 -7.26 0.97
C ILE A 45 -34.59 -5.89 0.80
N VAL A 46 -33.42 -5.69 1.40
CA VAL A 46 -32.69 -4.42 1.34
C VAL A 46 -32.18 -4.10 -0.07
N THR A 47 -31.69 -5.09 -0.81
CA THR A 47 -31.31 -4.93 -2.23
C THR A 47 -32.50 -4.88 -3.18
N GLY A 48 -33.74 -5.00 -2.69
CA GLY A 48 -34.96 -4.93 -3.50
C GLY A 48 -35.19 -6.14 -4.42
N LYS A 49 -34.40 -7.21 -4.26
CA LYS A 49 -34.60 -8.49 -4.98
C LYS A 49 -35.88 -9.20 -4.55
N LEU A 50 -36.32 -8.96 -3.32
CA LEU A 50 -37.53 -9.51 -2.74
C LEU A 50 -38.58 -8.40 -2.57
N SER A 51 -39.51 -8.31 -3.52
CA SER A 51 -40.65 -7.38 -3.45
C SER A 51 -41.61 -7.73 -2.31
N ARG A 52 -42.28 -6.71 -1.78
CA ARG A 52 -43.40 -6.87 -0.85
C ARG A 52 -44.53 -7.62 -1.56
N PRO A 53 -45.12 -8.68 -0.97
CA PRO A 53 -46.27 -9.36 -1.57
C PRO A 53 -47.45 -8.41 -1.78
N GLU A 54 -48.10 -8.48 -2.93
CA GLU A 54 -49.34 -7.74 -3.19
C GLU A 54 -50.52 -8.40 -2.46
N THR A 55 -51.36 -7.56 -1.86
CA THR A 55 -52.57 -7.97 -1.12
C THR A 55 -53.83 -7.74 -1.95
N ASP A 56 -53.82 -8.12 -3.23
CA ASP A 56 -54.98 -7.90 -4.10
C ASP A 56 -55.98 -9.06 -3.99
N TYR A 57 -56.99 -8.85 -3.15
CA TYR A 57 -57.98 -9.86 -2.77
C TYR A 57 -59.10 -10.02 -3.80
N LYS A 58 -58.81 -10.66 -4.94
CA LYS A 58 -59.83 -11.29 -5.80
C LYS A 58 -59.37 -12.66 -6.29
N ASP A 59 -60.26 -13.66 -6.14
CA ASP A 59 -60.20 -15.01 -6.74
C ASP A 59 -59.21 -16.07 -6.21
N ALA A 60 -58.69 -15.94 -4.98
CA ALA A 60 -58.04 -17.05 -4.28
C ALA A 60 -59.07 -18.02 -3.63
N LYS A 61 -59.56 -19.02 -4.37
CA LYS A 61 -60.33 -20.14 -3.78
C LYS A 61 -59.43 -20.98 -2.86
N PRO A 62 -59.89 -21.39 -1.66
CA PRO A 62 -59.13 -22.29 -0.80
C PRO A 62 -59.09 -23.71 -1.39
N VAL A 63 -57.95 -24.08 -1.99
CA VAL A 63 -57.67 -25.48 -2.36
C VAL A 63 -57.18 -26.20 -1.11
N ALA A 64 -58.07 -26.98 -0.49
CA ALA A 64 -57.71 -27.83 0.63
C ALA A 64 -57.01 -29.11 0.15
N GLN A 65 -55.73 -29.28 0.48
CA GLN A 65 -55.02 -30.54 0.34
C GLN A 65 -54.19 -30.81 1.61
N GLY A 66 -54.12 -32.08 2.02
CA GLY A 66 -53.74 -32.59 3.34
C GLY A 66 -52.69 -31.82 4.17
N SER A 67 -53.09 -31.50 5.41
CA SER A 67 -52.29 -31.17 6.61
C SER A 67 -51.13 -30.17 6.54
N GLN A 68 -50.85 -29.52 5.40
CA GLN A 68 -49.65 -28.69 5.23
C GLN A 68 -49.99 -27.20 5.02
N ARG A 69 -50.07 -26.48 6.15
CA ARG A 69 -49.87 -25.03 6.34
C ARG A 69 -50.32 -24.14 5.17
N VAL A 70 -51.57 -23.67 5.24
CA VAL A 70 -52.10 -22.58 4.40
C VAL A 70 -51.21 -21.35 4.57
N TYR A 71 -50.62 -20.86 3.47
CA TYR A 71 -49.87 -19.61 3.47
C TYR A 71 -50.84 -18.44 3.26
N PHE A 72 -51.11 -17.66 4.29
CA PHE A 72 -51.90 -16.44 4.14
C PHE A 72 -51.06 -15.31 3.53
N ALA A 73 -51.65 -14.59 2.57
CA ALA A 73 -50.99 -13.47 1.90
C ALA A 73 -50.76 -12.28 2.86
N GLU A 74 -51.72 -12.01 3.76
CA GLU A 74 -51.59 -11.02 4.83
C GLU A 74 -50.45 -11.34 5.81
N GLU A 75 -50.31 -12.59 6.25
CA GLU A 75 -49.16 -13.02 7.06
C GLU A 75 -47.84 -12.83 6.30
N SER A 76 -47.83 -13.09 5.00
CA SER A 76 -46.64 -12.89 4.16
C SER A 76 -46.26 -11.42 3.96
N GLY A 77 -47.25 -10.51 3.90
CA GLY A 77 -47.03 -9.07 3.78
C GLY A 77 -46.56 -8.44 5.10
N THR A 78 -47.19 -8.83 6.21
CA THR A 78 -46.83 -8.36 7.56
C THR A 78 -45.47 -8.89 8.02
N ASP A 79 -45.12 -10.14 7.70
CA ASP A 79 -43.77 -10.69 7.88
C ASP A 79 -42.74 -9.85 7.11
N TRP A 80 -42.95 -9.59 5.81
CA TRP A 80 -42.05 -8.75 5.01
C TRP A 80 -41.89 -7.33 5.57
N ASP A 81 -42.98 -6.69 5.99
CA ASP A 81 -42.93 -5.36 6.62
C ASP A 81 -42.09 -5.39 7.90
N SER A 82 -42.25 -6.44 8.74
CA SER A 82 -41.45 -6.61 9.94
C SER A 82 -39.95 -6.79 9.62
N LEU A 83 -39.62 -7.63 8.64
CA LEU A 83 -38.24 -7.86 8.19
C LEU A 83 -37.61 -6.58 7.64
N SER A 84 -38.38 -5.79 6.89
CA SER A 84 -37.99 -4.48 6.36
C SER A 84 -37.75 -3.46 7.49
N GLU A 85 -38.62 -3.43 8.50
CA GLU A 85 -38.46 -2.57 9.69
C GLU A 85 -37.21 -2.94 10.51
N VAL A 86 -36.94 -4.23 10.76
CA VAL A 86 -35.72 -4.67 11.46
C VAL A 86 -34.47 -4.35 10.63
N ALA A 87 -34.47 -4.62 9.32
CA ALA A 87 -33.35 -4.26 8.45
C ALA A 87 -33.06 -2.74 8.47
N ARG A 88 -34.11 -1.92 8.43
CA ARG A 88 -33.98 -0.46 8.53
C ARG A 88 -33.44 -0.01 9.90
N ALA A 89 -33.84 -0.68 10.99
CA ALA A 89 -33.31 -0.43 12.33
C ALA A 89 -31.81 -0.77 12.43
N THR A 90 -31.43 -1.97 11.97
CA THR A 90 -30.02 -2.40 11.85
C THR A 90 -29.19 -1.36 11.11
N MET A 91 -29.64 -0.94 9.92
CA MET A 91 -28.93 0.06 9.14
C MET A 91 -28.76 1.38 9.90
N LYS A 92 -29.81 1.91 10.53
CA LYS A 92 -29.75 3.16 11.30
C LYS A 92 -28.76 3.09 12.48
N MET A 93 -28.51 1.92 13.07
CA MET A 93 -27.50 1.75 14.11
C MET A 93 -26.05 1.75 13.60
N THR A 94 -25.84 1.64 12.27
CA THR A 94 -24.51 1.77 11.63
C THR A 94 -24.25 3.17 11.06
N LEU A 95 -25.18 4.11 11.26
CA LEU A 95 -25.06 5.51 10.84
C LEU A 95 -24.71 6.41 12.03
N SER A 96 -24.07 7.54 11.77
CA SER A 96 -24.02 8.64 12.73
C SER A 96 -25.44 9.15 13.03
N VAL A 97 -25.61 9.74 14.22
CA VAL A 97 -26.90 10.23 14.73
C VAL A 97 -27.56 11.21 13.73
N ASP A 98 -26.78 12.12 13.14
CA ASP A 98 -27.29 13.10 12.18
C ASP A 98 -27.80 12.47 10.88
N LEU A 99 -27.13 11.42 10.38
CA LEU A 99 -27.61 10.65 9.22
C LEU A 99 -28.84 9.80 9.56
N ALA A 100 -28.87 9.20 10.76
CA ALA A 100 -30.04 8.45 11.23
C ALA A 100 -31.28 9.35 11.38
N ILE A 101 -31.11 10.60 11.81
CA ILE A 101 -32.15 11.63 11.85
C ILE A 101 -32.56 12.06 10.43
N ARG A 102 -31.58 12.36 9.55
CA ARG A 102 -31.84 12.76 8.16
C ARG A 102 -32.69 11.74 7.40
N TYR A 103 -32.41 10.45 7.60
CA TYR A 103 -33.09 9.36 6.91
C TYR A 103 -34.20 8.70 7.75
N LYS A 104 -34.71 9.39 8.78
CA LYS A 104 -35.64 8.78 9.75
C LYS A 104 -36.93 8.25 9.10
N ASP A 105 -37.48 8.95 8.11
CA ASP A 105 -38.80 8.68 7.52
C ASP A 105 -38.75 7.78 6.27
N LEU A 106 -37.56 7.39 5.80
CA LEU A 106 -37.43 6.55 4.60
C LEU A 106 -37.90 5.11 4.87
N LYS A 107 -38.95 4.70 4.16
CA LYS A 107 -39.49 3.33 4.11
C LYS A 107 -39.75 2.94 2.64
N PRO A 108 -39.63 1.65 2.26
CA PRO A 108 -39.10 0.51 3.02
C PRO A 108 -37.56 0.55 3.17
N ALA A 109 -36.95 -0.47 3.77
CA ALA A 109 -35.49 -0.55 3.93
C ALA A 109 -34.70 -0.45 2.61
N SER A 110 -35.25 -0.96 1.51
CA SER A 110 -34.63 -0.83 0.18
C SER A 110 -34.58 0.61 -0.32
N LEU A 111 -35.58 1.44 -0.01
CA LEU A 111 -35.53 2.87 -0.31
C LEU A 111 -34.46 3.57 0.53
N LEU A 112 -34.33 3.23 1.82
CA LEU A 112 -33.26 3.77 2.66
C LEU A 112 -31.88 3.43 2.10
N PHE A 113 -31.63 2.14 1.82
CA PHE A 113 -30.34 1.67 1.33
C PHE A 113 -29.98 2.28 -0.01
N LYS A 114 -30.92 2.23 -0.97
CA LYS A 114 -30.75 2.89 -2.26
C LYS A 114 -30.46 4.38 -2.09
N THR A 115 -31.18 5.11 -1.24
CA THR A 115 -30.97 6.55 -1.04
C THR A 115 -29.59 6.87 -0.48
N ILE A 116 -29.07 6.03 0.43
CA ILE A 116 -27.70 6.19 0.95
C ILE A 116 -26.69 5.88 -0.15
N CYS A 117 -26.80 4.74 -0.84
CA CYS A 117 -25.92 4.41 -1.97
C CYS A 117 -25.92 5.51 -3.04
N ASP A 118 -27.11 5.92 -3.51
CA ASP A 118 -27.31 7.01 -4.46
C ASP A 118 -26.77 8.35 -3.98
N ALA A 119 -26.54 8.58 -2.68
CA ALA A 119 -25.93 9.80 -2.15
C ALA A 119 -24.40 9.78 -2.18
N TYR A 120 -23.77 8.65 -1.81
CA TYR A 120 -22.31 8.51 -1.75
C TYR A 120 -21.68 8.04 -3.06
N GLU A 121 -22.44 7.33 -3.90
CA GLU A 121 -21.98 6.81 -5.20
C GLU A 121 -22.10 7.85 -6.32
N LYS A 122 -22.69 9.02 -6.07
CA LYS A 122 -22.74 10.11 -7.06
C LYS A 122 -21.34 10.44 -7.55
N ASN A 123 -21.15 10.32 -8.86
CA ASN A 123 -19.90 10.66 -9.53
C ASN A 123 -19.78 12.20 -9.71
N THR A 124 -19.76 12.92 -8.59
CA THR A 124 -19.60 14.38 -8.58
C THR A 124 -18.15 14.75 -8.92
N ARG A 125 -17.93 15.95 -9.48
CA ARG A 125 -16.57 16.46 -9.74
C ARG A 125 -15.74 16.50 -8.44
N ALA A 126 -16.33 16.93 -7.33
CA ALA A 126 -15.68 16.96 -6.03
C ALA A 126 -15.23 15.56 -5.57
N ARG A 127 -16.08 14.54 -5.69
CA ARG A 127 -15.72 13.15 -5.34
C ARG A 127 -14.57 12.64 -6.21
N ARG A 128 -14.57 12.90 -7.52
CA ARG A 128 -13.45 12.51 -8.41
C ARG A 128 -12.14 13.15 -7.96
N MET A 129 -12.13 14.47 -7.75
CA MET A 129 -10.94 15.18 -7.29
C MET A 129 -10.41 14.67 -5.94
N MET A 130 -11.30 14.36 -4.98
CA MET A 130 -10.90 13.77 -3.69
C MET A 130 -10.31 12.36 -3.83
N LEU A 131 -10.84 11.53 -4.74
CA LEU A 131 -10.31 10.18 -4.97
C LEU A 131 -8.99 10.20 -5.76
N GLU A 132 -8.86 11.12 -6.71
CA GLU A 132 -7.61 11.38 -7.44
C GLU A 132 -6.52 11.85 -6.47
N ASP A 133 -6.81 12.81 -5.59
CA ASP A 133 -5.87 13.26 -4.56
C ASP A 133 -5.53 12.14 -3.56
N SER A 134 -6.54 11.42 -3.05
CA SER A 134 -6.34 10.25 -2.18
C SER A 134 -5.39 9.22 -2.80
N PHE A 135 -5.53 8.92 -4.09
CA PHE A 135 -4.61 8.07 -4.81
C PHE A 135 -3.23 8.74 -4.97
N TRP A 136 -3.12 9.84 -5.71
CA TRP A 136 -1.84 10.46 -6.11
C TRP A 136 -1.01 11.04 -4.95
N CYS A 137 -1.65 11.49 -3.86
CA CYS A 137 -0.98 12.11 -2.71
C CYS A 137 -0.75 11.16 -1.52
N ALA A 138 -1.29 9.93 -1.53
CA ALA A 138 -0.98 8.93 -0.50
C ALA A 138 0.53 8.77 -0.19
N ARG A 139 0.87 8.42 1.04
CA ARG A 139 2.24 8.09 1.46
C ARG A 139 2.26 6.81 2.30
N HIS A 140 3.36 6.08 2.18
CA HIS A 140 3.74 5.00 3.08
C HIS A 140 4.02 5.56 4.47
N ASP A 141 3.60 4.84 5.52
CA ASP A 141 4.01 5.10 6.90
C ASP A 141 5.02 4.00 7.28
N PRO A 142 6.31 4.32 7.51
CA PRO A 142 7.34 3.32 7.78
C PRO A 142 7.14 2.58 9.11
N ASN A 143 6.21 3.02 9.96
CA ASN A 143 5.84 2.34 11.21
C ASN A 143 4.74 1.28 11.01
N GLN A 144 4.24 1.10 9.79
CA GLN A 144 3.21 0.13 9.43
C GLN A 144 3.77 -0.93 8.48
N PRO A 145 3.28 -2.18 8.52
CA PRO A 145 3.68 -3.19 7.55
C PRO A 145 3.36 -2.78 6.11
N ILE A 146 4.25 -3.11 5.17
CA ILE A 146 4.13 -2.76 3.75
C ILE A 146 2.82 -3.29 3.14
N ALA A 147 2.29 -4.41 3.65
CA ALA A 147 0.99 -4.94 3.30
C ALA A 147 -0.17 -3.93 3.51
N LYS A 148 -0.11 -3.07 4.53
CA LYS A 148 -1.11 -2.00 4.73
C LYS A 148 -0.99 -0.90 3.68
N TRP A 149 0.22 -0.59 3.23
CA TRP A 149 0.46 0.35 2.12
C TRP A 149 -0.05 -0.19 0.78
N ILE A 150 0.26 -1.45 0.48
CA ILE A 150 -0.23 -2.15 -0.71
C ILE A 150 -1.77 -2.19 -0.72
N ALA A 151 -2.39 -2.52 0.42
CA ALA A 151 -3.84 -2.48 0.58
C ALA A 151 -4.43 -1.07 0.39
N LYS A 152 -3.80 -0.02 0.93
CA LYS A 152 -4.24 1.38 0.78
C LYS A 152 -4.27 1.80 -0.70
N ILE A 153 -3.23 1.48 -1.47
CA ILE A 153 -3.17 1.82 -2.90
C ILE A 153 -4.14 0.97 -3.73
N ARG A 154 -4.26 -0.34 -3.45
CA ARG A 154 -5.27 -1.22 -4.10
C ARG A 154 -6.70 -0.72 -3.85
N ASN A 155 -7.02 -0.28 -2.63
CA ASN A 155 -8.32 0.29 -2.29
C ASN A 155 -8.57 1.61 -3.03
N ALA A 156 -7.62 2.55 -3.03
CA ALA A 156 -7.75 3.82 -3.75
C ALA A 156 -7.91 3.63 -5.28
N ALA A 157 -7.25 2.63 -5.88
CA ALA A 157 -7.46 2.27 -7.28
C ALA A 157 -8.88 1.69 -7.53
N SER A 158 -9.42 0.92 -6.59
CA SER A 158 -10.80 0.41 -6.63
C SER A 158 -11.83 1.55 -6.50
N ASP A 159 -11.57 2.52 -5.63
CA ASP A 159 -12.42 3.71 -5.47
C ASP A 159 -12.45 4.55 -6.76
N LEU A 160 -11.29 4.74 -7.41
CA LEU A 160 -11.18 5.39 -8.72
C LEU A 160 -11.93 4.61 -9.83
N LYS A 161 -11.84 3.28 -9.83
CA LYS A 161 -12.65 2.41 -10.71
C LYS A 161 -14.16 2.61 -10.47
N SER A 162 -14.61 2.84 -9.23
CA SER A 162 -16.03 3.12 -8.91
C SER A 162 -16.56 4.41 -9.56
N VAL A 163 -15.69 5.41 -9.79
CA VAL A 163 -16.02 6.67 -10.49
C VAL A 163 -15.67 6.63 -11.99
N LYS A 164 -15.42 5.44 -12.55
CA LYS A 164 -15.04 5.21 -13.96
C LYS A 164 -13.69 5.84 -14.37
N LEU A 165 -12.80 6.07 -13.41
CA LEU A 165 -11.43 6.55 -13.62
C LEU A 165 -10.42 5.43 -13.33
N THR A 166 -10.61 4.25 -13.93
CA THR A 166 -9.76 3.08 -13.67
C THR A 166 -8.29 3.37 -14.00
N PRO A 167 -7.36 3.36 -13.02
CA PRO A 167 -5.93 3.44 -13.31
C PRO A 167 -5.46 2.17 -14.02
N ALA A 168 -4.50 2.28 -14.94
CA ALA A 168 -3.82 1.12 -15.50
C ALA A 168 -2.89 0.48 -14.46
N ASP A 169 -2.64 -0.83 -14.55
CA ASP A 169 -1.80 -1.56 -13.58
C ASP A 169 -0.39 -0.96 -13.47
N GLN A 170 0.17 -0.44 -14.57
CA GLN A 170 1.43 0.30 -14.55
C GLN A 170 1.34 1.59 -13.72
N GLN A 171 0.21 2.32 -13.79
CA GLN A 171 0.00 3.50 -12.94
C GLN A 171 -0.11 3.11 -11.46
N ILE A 172 -0.67 1.94 -11.15
CA ILE A 172 -0.72 1.41 -9.77
C ILE A 172 0.69 0.99 -9.30
N CYS A 173 1.48 0.36 -10.15
CA CYS A 173 2.88 -0.02 -9.89
C CYS A 173 3.77 1.21 -9.65
N ASP A 174 3.80 2.15 -10.60
CA ASP A 174 4.40 3.49 -10.47
C ASP A 174 3.99 4.17 -9.17
N ARG A 175 2.71 4.07 -8.81
CA ARG A 175 2.15 4.72 -7.64
C ARG A 175 2.63 4.11 -6.34
N LEU A 176 2.69 2.78 -6.25
CA LEU A 176 3.26 2.06 -5.11
C LEU A 176 4.69 2.54 -4.88
N LEU A 177 5.54 2.52 -5.92
CA LEU A 177 6.96 2.86 -5.84
C LEU A 177 7.20 4.33 -5.49
N ARG A 178 6.51 5.27 -6.15
CA ARG A 178 6.66 6.72 -5.87
C ARG A 178 6.12 7.16 -4.51
N GLY A 179 5.27 6.36 -3.86
CA GLY A 179 4.69 6.67 -2.55
C GLY A 179 5.43 6.05 -1.36
N LEU A 180 6.46 5.26 -1.60
CA LEU A 180 7.32 4.68 -0.56
C LEU A 180 8.05 5.76 0.24
N ASP A 181 8.21 5.48 1.53
CA ASP A 181 9.01 6.27 2.45
C ASP A 181 10.50 6.28 2.05
N ASP A 182 11.24 7.30 2.50
CA ASP A 182 12.65 7.47 2.20
C ASP A 182 13.54 6.32 2.72
N THR A 183 13.12 5.60 3.77
CA THR A 183 13.81 4.38 4.24
C THR A 183 13.79 3.24 3.20
N TRP A 184 12.86 3.28 2.24
CA TRP A 184 12.69 2.29 1.16
C TRP A 184 13.35 2.72 -0.16
N LYS A 185 14.11 3.82 -0.18
CA LYS A 185 14.89 4.28 -1.35
C LYS A 185 15.67 3.17 -2.07
N PRO A 186 16.43 2.27 -1.40
CA PRO A 186 17.28 1.30 -2.11
C PRO A 186 16.49 0.33 -2.99
N ILE A 187 15.39 -0.24 -2.47
CA ILE A 187 14.53 -1.15 -3.24
C ILE A 187 13.71 -0.40 -4.28
N ARG A 188 13.21 0.80 -3.94
CA ARG A 188 12.49 1.66 -4.89
C ARG A 188 13.34 1.97 -6.11
N ASP A 189 14.58 2.42 -5.90
CA ASP A 189 15.46 2.83 -6.99
C ASP A 189 15.93 1.61 -7.80
N HIS A 190 16.15 0.45 -7.17
CA HIS A 190 16.41 -0.81 -7.88
C HIS A 190 15.25 -1.22 -8.81
N LEU A 191 14.00 -1.05 -8.37
CA LEU A 191 12.81 -1.37 -9.16
C LEU A 191 12.56 -0.31 -10.26
N VAL A 192 12.68 0.98 -9.95
CA VAL A 192 12.43 2.09 -10.90
C VAL A 192 13.46 2.14 -12.03
N TYR A 193 14.73 1.80 -11.77
CA TYR A 193 15.78 1.78 -12.79
C TYR A 193 16.05 0.38 -13.38
N SER A 194 15.11 -0.56 -13.20
CA SER A 194 15.14 -1.84 -13.92
C SER A 194 15.08 -1.60 -15.44
N PRO A 195 15.86 -2.34 -16.25
CA PRO A 195 15.82 -2.22 -17.71
C PRO A 195 14.52 -2.79 -18.32
N ASN A 196 13.77 -3.58 -17.57
CA ASN A 196 12.48 -4.15 -17.97
C ASN A 196 11.35 -3.53 -17.13
N GLU A 197 10.19 -3.30 -17.75
CA GLU A 197 8.96 -2.96 -17.04
C GLU A 197 8.62 -4.05 -16.01
N ILE A 198 8.31 -3.62 -14.79
CA ILE A 198 8.01 -4.51 -13.66
C ILE A 198 6.51 -4.61 -13.49
N SER A 199 5.97 -5.83 -13.51
CA SER A 199 4.54 -6.04 -13.29
C SER A 199 4.13 -5.62 -11.88
N LEU A 200 2.84 -5.31 -11.70
CA LEU A 200 2.29 -4.93 -10.40
C LEU A 200 2.55 -6.02 -9.33
N ASP A 201 2.44 -7.30 -9.70
CA ASP A 201 2.62 -8.42 -8.78
C ASP A 201 4.11 -8.68 -8.48
N ASP A 202 5.01 -8.53 -9.45
CA ASP A 202 6.46 -8.62 -9.22
C ASP A 202 6.96 -7.50 -8.29
N ALA A 203 6.45 -6.27 -8.48
CA ALA A 203 6.78 -5.14 -7.62
C ALA A 203 6.26 -5.36 -6.19
N ILE A 204 5.06 -5.92 -6.02
CA ILE A 204 4.52 -6.27 -4.70
C ILE A 204 5.36 -7.36 -4.03
N GLY A 205 5.68 -8.45 -4.74
CA GLY A 205 6.53 -9.51 -4.21
C GLY A 205 7.93 -9.04 -3.81
N ALA A 206 8.52 -8.13 -4.59
CA ALA A 206 9.81 -7.52 -4.26
C ALA A 206 9.75 -6.64 -3.00
N LEU A 207 8.66 -5.90 -2.78
CA LEU A 207 8.46 -5.08 -1.58
C LEU A 207 8.21 -5.93 -0.34
N GLU A 208 7.41 -6.98 -0.44
CA GLU A 208 7.19 -7.95 0.66
C GLU A 208 8.50 -8.68 1.03
N ALA A 209 9.29 -9.12 0.04
CA ALA A 209 10.60 -9.72 0.28
C ALA A 209 11.61 -8.74 0.93
N HIS A 210 11.55 -7.45 0.57
CA HIS A 210 12.38 -6.43 1.20
C HIS A 210 12.00 -6.17 2.66
N GLU A 211 10.71 -6.20 3.02
CA GLU A 211 10.26 -6.10 4.42
C GLU A 211 10.88 -7.21 5.28
N VAL A 212 10.77 -8.46 4.82
CA VAL A 212 11.33 -9.63 5.52
C VAL A 212 12.85 -9.50 5.68
N SER A 213 13.54 -9.04 4.63
CA SER A 213 14.99 -8.79 4.68
C SER A 213 15.36 -7.72 5.72
N MET A 214 14.62 -6.61 5.78
CA MET A 214 14.86 -5.55 6.76
C MET A 214 14.66 -6.03 8.21
N GLN A 215 13.62 -6.83 8.48
CA GLN A 215 13.38 -7.39 9.83
C GLN A 215 14.57 -8.25 10.30
N VAL A 216 15.05 -9.16 9.43
CA VAL A 216 16.22 -10.02 9.73
C VAL A 216 17.48 -9.22 10.06
N THR A 217 17.69 -8.05 9.44
CA THR A 217 18.84 -7.18 9.79
C THR A 217 18.74 -6.54 11.17
N PHE A 218 17.53 -6.36 11.71
CA PHE A 218 17.31 -5.81 13.05
C PHE A 218 17.58 -6.86 14.13
N ASP A 219 17.13 -8.10 13.94
CA ASP A 219 17.32 -9.20 14.90
C ASP A 219 18.81 -9.53 15.12
N HIS A 220 19.62 -9.46 14.06
CA HIS A 220 21.08 -9.66 14.14
C HIS A 220 21.85 -8.56 14.88
N SER A 221 21.18 -7.46 15.28
CA SER A 221 21.78 -6.41 16.11
C SER A 221 21.64 -6.67 17.63
N GLY A 222 20.74 -7.56 18.04
CA GLY A 222 20.44 -7.84 19.44
C GLY A 222 21.21 -9.02 20.06
N GLU A 223 21.65 -9.99 19.27
CA GLU A 223 22.34 -11.19 19.76
C GLU A 223 23.85 -11.12 19.54
N ASN A 224 24.58 -10.61 20.53
CA ASN A 224 26.04 -10.51 20.46
C ASN A 224 26.77 -10.90 21.76
N TYR A 225 26.39 -12.04 22.36
CA TYR A 225 27.28 -12.79 23.25
C TYR A 225 27.22 -14.31 22.97
N ALA A 226 28.38 -14.85 22.54
CA ALA A 226 28.78 -16.26 22.64
C ALA A 226 27.99 -17.34 21.85
N ALA A 227 28.21 -17.40 20.53
CA ALA A 227 28.23 -18.66 19.79
C ALA A 227 29.46 -18.73 18.86
N ALA A 228 30.03 -19.94 18.70
CA ALA A 228 31.39 -20.12 18.16
C ALA A 228 31.51 -19.85 16.65
N ALA A 229 32.70 -19.40 16.23
CA ALA A 229 32.98 -18.99 14.86
C ALA A 229 32.92 -20.14 13.84
N VAL A 230 32.11 -19.96 12.78
CA VAL A 230 32.29 -20.62 11.48
C VAL A 230 32.59 -19.56 10.42
N THR A 231 33.77 -18.93 10.53
CA THR A 231 34.25 -18.01 9.49
C THR A 231 34.80 -18.79 8.30
N LYS A 232 34.21 -18.62 7.12
CA LYS A 232 34.88 -18.93 5.84
C LYS A 232 36.25 -18.22 5.84
N PRO A 233 37.35 -18.88 5.44
CA PRO A 233 38.70 -18.39 5.74
C PRO A 233 39.07 -17.14 4.93
N LYS A 234 38.93 -15.96 5.54
CA LYS A 234 39.72 -14.78 5.12
C LYS A 234 41.20 -15.13 5.29
N LYS A 235 41.94 -15.23 4.18
CA LYS A 235 43.39 -15.48 4.18
C LYS A 235 44.08 -14.48 5.11
N ARG A 236 44.59 -14.95 6.26
CA ARG A 236 45.30 -14.09 7.20
C ARG A 236 46.68 -13.78 6.60
N LEU A 237 46.94 -12.50 6.38
CA LEU A 237 48.25 -11.99 5.98
C LEU A 237 49.22 -12.18 7.16
N GLY A 238 49.98 -13.28 7.14
CA GLY A 238 51.18 -13.43 7.97
C GLY A 238 52.31 -12.54 7.47
N CYS A 239 53.32 -12.32 8.30
CA CYS A 239 54.53 -11.58 7.94
C CYS A 239 55.16 -12.15 6.65
N TRP A 240 55.38 -11.33 5.62
CA TRP A 240 55.93 -11.80 4.34
C TRP A 240 57.40 -12.25 4.42
N ASN A 241 58.11 -12.00 5.54
CA ASN A 241 59.47 -12.46 5.75
C ASN A 241 59.56 -13.85 6.43
N CYS A 242 58.65 -14.18 7.36
CA CYS A 242 58.73 -15.41 8.17
C CYS A 242 57.43 -16.22 8.29
N GLY A 243 56.33 -15.79 7.66
CA GLY A 243 55.03 -16.47 7.65
C GLY A 243 54.23 -16.40 8.96
N GLN A 244 54.84 -16.03 10.09
CA GLN A 244 54.15 -15.93 11.38
C GLN A 244 53.18 -14.74 11.43
N THR A 245 52.06 -14.93 12.11
CA THR A 245 51.05 -13.88 12.38
C THR A 245 51.40 -13.09 13.64
N GLY A 246 51.03 -11.81 13.68
CA GLY A 246 51.22 -10.94 14.86
C GLY A 246 52.20 -9.78 14.66
N HIS A 247 52.93 -9.75 13.54
CA HIS A 247 53.76 -8.61 13.15
C HIS A 247 53.78 -8.43 11.63
N HIS A 248 54.09 -7.22 11.17
CA HIS A 248 54.31 -6.91 9.75
C HIS A 248 55.79 -7.06 9.39
N SER A 249 56.11 -7.25 8.10
CA SER A 249 57.46 -7.54 7.61
C SER A 249 58.53 -6.52 8.01
N SER A 250 58.12 -5.27 8.26
CA SER A 250 58.95 -4.16 8.75
C SER A 250 59.36 -4.25 10.22
N ALA A 251 58.70 -5.10 11.01
CA ALA A 251 58.94 -5.30 12.44
C ALA A 251 59.22 -6.78 12.78
N CYS A 252 59.81 -7.52 11.83
CA CYS A 252 60.13 -8.93 12.02
C CYS A 252 61.39 -9.09 12.91
N PRO A 253 61.32 -9.82 14.03
CA PRO A 253 62.49 -10.04 14.91
C PRO A 253 63.52 -11.02 14.32
N ASN A 254 63.21 -11.70 13.20
CA ASN A 254 64.17 -12.55 12.48
C ASN A 254 64.76 -11.81 11.27
N PRO A 255 66.11 -11.75 11.11
CA PRO A 255 66.75 -11.11 9.97
C PRO A 255 66.46 -11.86 8.66
N SER A 256 66.40 -11.10 7.56
CA SER A 256 66.05 -11.63 6.24
C SER A 256 67.06 -12.67 5.72
N LEU A 257 66.57 -13.82 5.24
CA LEU A 257 67.35 -14.83 4.54
C LEU A 257 67.69 -14.36 3.11
N LYS A 258 68.63 -13.40 2.98
CA LYS A 258 69.13 -12.98 1.66
C LYS A 258 70.59 -12.50 1.64
N ASN A 259 71.52 -13.45 1.77
CA ASN A 259 72.92 -13.34 1.31
C ASN A 259 73.18 -14.51 0.34
N LYS A 260 73.48 -14.33 -0.96
CA LYS A 260 74.60 -13.63 -1.64
C LYS A 260 75.92 -14.42 -1.66
N SER A 261 76.49 -14.59 -2.86
CA SER A 261 77.90 -14.91 -3.11
C SER A 261 78.42 -14.16 -4.36
N ASN A 262 79.74 -13.91 -4.43
CA ASN A 262 80.43 -12.99 -5.38
C ASN A 262 81.66 -13.69 -6.02
N ALA A 263 82.39 -13.17 -7.03
CA ALA A 263 82.30 -11.88 -7.73
C ALA A 263 82.11 -12.05 -9.27
N THR A 264 82.91 -11.61 -10.25
CA THR A 264 84.28 -11.05 -10.39
C THR A 264 84.31 -10.10 -11.61
N ALA A 265 85.19 -9.10 -11.62
CA ALA A 265 85.20 -7.99 -12.58
C ALA A 265 85.93 -8.22 -13.92
N LYS A 266 85.61 -7.40 -14.93
CA LYS A 266 86.56 -6.80 -15.90
C LYS A 266 85.99 -5.52 -16.56
N SER A 267 86.86 -4.69 -17.12
CA SER A 267 86.68 -3.29 -17.59
C SER A 267 86.08 -3.20 -19.02
N ALA A 268 85.62 -2.06 -19.59
CA ALA A 268 86.18 -0.70 -19.63
C ALA A 268 85.26 0.32 -20.41
N VAL A 269 85.68 1.61 -20.43
CA VAL A 269 85.33 2.72 -21.39
C VAL A 269 83.98 3.48 -21.30
N ALA A 270 83.96 4.51 -20.43
CA ALA A 270 83.77 5.96 -20.67
C ALA A 270 82.71 6.59 -21.66
N ARG A 271 82.29 7.82 -21.25
CA ARG A 271 81.55 8.93 -21.93
C ARG A 271 80.00 8.88 -21.92
N ALA A 272 79.23 10.00 -21.89
CA ALA A 272 79.42 11.38 -21.40
C ALA A 272 78.07 12.17 -21.48
N GLY A 273 77.86 13.24 -20.69
CA GLY A 273 76.67 14.15 -20.71
C GLY A 273 75.59 13.80 -19.66
N ALA A 274 75.06 14.64 -18.76
CA ALA A 274 74.95 16.12 -18.65
C ALA A 274 73.97 16.73 -19.68
N THR A 275 72.98 17.60 -19.36
CA THR A 275 72.66 18.41 -18.16
C THR A 275 71.15 18.77 -18.08
N SER A 276 70.63 19.09 -16.86
CA SER A 276 69.58 20.10 -16.50
C SER A 276 68.21 20.16 -17.25
N ALA A 277 67.02 20.36 -16.66
CA ALA A 277 66.56 21.39 -15.68
C ALA A 277 66.69 22.83 -16.25
N ALA A 278 65.76 23.79 -16.13
CA ALA A 278 64.54 23.91 -15.32
C ALA A 278 63.45 24.79 -16.04
N PRO A 279 62.76 25.81 -15.47
CA PRO A 279 61.35 25.64 -15.06
C PRO A 279 60.39 26.85 -15.30
N LEU A 280 59.21 26.79 -14.65
CA LEU A 280 58.33 27.88 -14.17
C LEU A 280 57.56 28.77 -15.19
N GLY A 281 56.25 28.89 -14.93
CA GLY A 281 55.35 29.96 -15.36
C GLY A 281 54.13 29.95 -14.41
N ASN A 282 53.79 31.09 -13.80
CA ASN A 282 52.92 31.18 -12.61
C ASN A 282 51.89 32.32 -12.77
N CYS A 283 50.89 32.40 -11.86
CA CYS A 283 49.82 33.42 -11.78
C CYS A 283 48.70 33.26 -12.85
N GLY A 284 47.43 33.59 -12.61
CA GLY A 284 46.71 34.14 -11.44
C GLY A 284 45.21 34.35 -11.80
N PRO A 285 44.28 34.55 -10.85
CA PRO A 285 42.84 34.47 -11.11
C PRO A 285 42.20 35.80 -11.55
N SER A 286 40.98 35.71 -12.09
CA SER A 286 40.06 36.83 -12.30
C SER A 286 38.65 36.43 -11.84
N ASP A 287 38.17 37.06 -10.77
CA ASP A 287 36.76 37.15 -10.44
C ASP A 287 36.10 38.20 -11.36
N ASP A 288 34.82 38.03 -11.69
CA ASP A 288 33.89 39.10 -12.08
C ASP A 288 32.47 38.60 -11.71
N GLU A 289 31.74 39.39 -10.90
CA GLU A 289 30.30 39.24 -10.63
C GLU A 289 29.48 40.10 -11.62
N ASP A 290 28.22 40.37 -11.29
CA ASP A 290 27.22 41.21 -11.98
C ASP A 290 26.57 40.63 -13.26
N ASP A 291 25.31 40.94 -13.59
CA ASP A 291 24.09 40.99 -12.75
C ASP A 291 22.85 40.87 -13.69
N ASP A 292 21.69 40.60 -13.10
CA ASP A 292 20.35 41.04 -13.52
C ASP A 292 19.65 40.61 -14.85
N SER A 293 18.32 40.54 -14.69
CA SER A 293 17.26 40.75 -15.70
C SER A 293 16.93 39.64 -16.72
N PHE A 294 15.76 39.00 -16.53
CA PHE A 294 14.56 39.33 -17.32
C PHE A 294 13.29 38.66 -16.77
N ASP A 295 12.40 39.44 -16.17
CA ASP A 295 10.99 39.06 -15.99
C ASP A 295 10.24 39.18 -17.32
N LYS A 296 9.34 38.23 -17.60
CA LYS A 296 8.22 38.50 -18.52
C LYS A 296 6.97 37.68 -18.22
N GLU A 297 6.16 38.27 -17.37
CA GLU A 297 4.69 38.24 -17.35
C GLU A 297 4.04 37.77 -18.66
N ILE A 298 3.19 36.74 -18.58
CA ILE A 298 2.29 36.31 -19.65
C ILE A 298 0.86 36.35 -19.13
N ASP A 299 0.16 37.42 -19.48
CA ASP A 299 -1.26 37.63 -19.19
C ASP A 299 -2.13 36.83 -20.17
N VAL A 300 -3.16 36.13 -19.67
CA VAL A 300 -4.04 35.28 -20.49
C VAL A 300 -5.49 35.69 -20.29
N VAL A 301 -5.95 36.54 -21.21
CA VAL A 301 -7.33 37.00 -21.33
C VAL A 301 -8.23 35.86 -21.84
N TRP A 302 -9.38 35.68 -21.19
CA TRP A 302 -10.42 34.73 -21.61
C TRP A 302 -11.36 35.36 -22.66
N GLY A 303 -11.74 34.55 -23.65
CA GLY A 303 -12.82 34.80 -24.61
C GLY A 303 -13.65 33.54 -24.81
#